data_AF-Q892Y6-F1
#
_entry.id   AF-Q892Y6-F1
#
_cell.length_a   1.000
_cell.length_b   1.000
_cell.length_c   1.000
_cell.angle_alpha   90.00
_cell.angle_beta   90.00
_cell.angle_gamma   90.00
#
_symmetry.space_group_name_H-M   'P 1'
#
loop_
_entity.id
_entity.type
_entity.pdbx_description
1 polymer ?
#
loop_
_entity_poly.entity_id
_entity_poly.type
_entity_poly.pdbx_seq_one_letter_code
_entity_poly.pdbx_strand_id
1 'polypeptide(L)'
;MPGAMEGVAYLVKPRWGYLLKPITWVMALGQAFFTVSLNGAGMVVYGSYLKEEEDIPKASMQIAIFDTLSALLAAFVIIPAVFAFGLNPSAGPSLLFITMPYVFKSMPFGYAFGVLFFISIIFAAVSSLINMMEATSEAFLSQFKIGRIKGVAIISIIAFIIGMPLNLSMNAFGKWADFVTIYLAPLGTMVSAVTFFWIYGMDNALVEINKGCKDPLGGWFRPLGKYVFVISSILVLILGVIYNGIG
;
A
#
# COMPACT_ATOMS: atom_id res chain seq x y z
N MET A 1 -6.52 2.35 29.98
CA MET A 1 -6.82 3.78 30.11
C MET A 1 -8.34 3.94 30.12
N PRO A 2 -8.93 4.86 30.92
CA PRO A 2 -10.35 5.21 30.80
C PRO A 2 -10.71 5.61 29.36
N GLY A 3 -11.91 5.30 28.88
CA GLY A 3 -12.36 5.63 27.52
C GLY A 3 -11.82 4.73 26.39
N ALA A 4 -10.77 3.94 26.62
CA ALA A 4 -10.20 3.08 25.57
C ALA A 4 -11.19 2.05 24.99
N MET A 5 -12.09 1.52 25.84
CA MET A 5 -13.11 0.57 25.40
C MET A 5 -14.15 1.17 24.45
N GLU A 6 -14.36 2.49 24.48
CA GLU A 6 -15.21 3.17 23.50
C GLU A 6 -14.55 3.18 22.13
N GLY A 7 -13.22 3.33 22.06
CA GLY A 7 -12.47 3.21 20.81
C GLY A 7 -12.44 1.76 20.28
N VAL A 8 -12.35 0.77 21.16
CA VAL A 8 -12.52 -0.64 20.76
C VAL A 8 -13.93 -0.87 20.20
N ALA A 9 -14.96 -0.39 20.90
CA ALA A 9 -16.34 -0.50 20.44
C ALA A 9 -16.54 0.25 19.11
N TYR A 10 -15.90 1.39 18.91
CA TYR A 10 -15.91 2.14 17.65
C TYR A 10 -15.36 1.31 16.49
N LEU A 11 -14.29 0.53 16.70
CA LEU A 11 -13.69 -0.34 15.69
C LEU A 11 -14.59 -1.53 15.32
N VAL A 12 -15.11 -2.24 16.33
CA VAL A 12 -15.74 -3.56 16.11
C VAL A 12 -17.25 -3.48 15.91
N LYS A 13 -17.90 -2.37 16.27
CA LYS A 13 -19.35 -2.23 16.14
C LYS A 13 -19.73 -2.07 14.66
N PRO A 14 -20.36 -3.07 14.03
CA PRO A 14 -20.68 -3.00 12.63
C PRO A 14 -21.75 -1.95 12.36
N ARG A 15 -21.53 -1.15 11.33
CA ARG A 15 -22.48 -0.15 10.84
C ARG A 15 -22.95 -0.53 9.45
N TRP A 16 -23.90 -1.46 9.38
CA TRP A 16 -24.35 -2.09 8.14
C TRP A 16 -24.80 -1.10 7.05
N GLY A 17 -25.33 0.06 7.43
CA GLY A 17 -25.72 1.12 6.50
C GLY A 17 -24.57 1.66 5.63
N TYR A 18 -23.31 1.49 6.03
CA TYR A 18 -22.17 1.85 5.18
C TYR A 18 -21.97 0.90 4.00
N LEU A 19 -22.42 -0.37 4.09
CA LEU A 19 -22.31 -1.31 2.97
C LEU A 19 -23.17 -0.90 1.77
N LEU A 20 -24.22 -0.10 2.01
CA LEU A 20 -25.07 0.47 0.96
C LEU A 20 -24.44 1.69 0.26
N LYS A 21 -23.34 2.23 0.80
CA LYS A 21 -22.68 3.42 0.27
C LYS A 21 -21.56 2.99 -0.68
N PRO A 22 -21.62 3.34 -1.98
CA PRO A 22 -20.58 2.97 -2.93
C PRO A 22 -19.18 3.43 -2.51
N ILE A 23 -19.07 4.63 -1.91
CA ILE A 23 -17.81 5.19 -1.41
C ILE A 23 -17.10 4.26 -0.41
N THR A 24 -17.83 3.48 0.40
CA THR A 24 -17.23 2.54 1.36
C THR A 24 -16.43 1.46 0.64
N TRP A 25 -16.94 0.95 -0.48
CA TRP A 25 -16.24 -0.05 -1.29
C TRP A 25 -15.08 0.55 -2.06
N VAL A 26 -15.21 1.79 -2.54
CA VAL A 26 -14.14 2.53 -3.24
C VAL A 26 -12.93 2.72 -2.31
N MET A 27 -13.17 3.23 -1.10
CA MET A 27 -12.10 3.43 -0.11
C MET A 27 -11.49 2.08 0.32
N ALA A 28 -12.29 1.04 0.51
CA ALA A 28 -11.78 -0.29 0.87
C ALA A 28 -10.91 -0.91 -0.23
N LEU A 29 -11.36 -0.83 -1.50
CA LEU A 29 -10.60 -1.35 -2.64
C LEU A 29 -9.31 -0.54 -2.87
N GLY A 30 -9.38 0.78 -2.79
CA GLY A 30 -8.21 1.63 -2.94
C GLY A 30 -7.16 1.38 -1.85
N GLN A 31 -7.59 1.23 -0.59
CA GLN A 31 -6.70 0.81 0.50
C GLN A 31 -6.11 -0.58 0.26
N ALA A 32 -6.91 -1.56 -0.19
CA ALA A 32 -6.41 -2.89 -0.51
C ALA A 32 -5.34 -2.86 -1.61
N PHE A 33 -5.49 -2.01 -2.63
CA PHE A 33 -4.52 -1.88 -3.72
C PHE A 33 -3.24 -1.17 -3.25
N PHE A 34 -3.39 -0.17 -2.39
CA PHE A 34 -2.27 0.61 -1.86
C PHE A 34 -1.41 -0.23 -0.90
N THR A 35 -2.04 -0.95 0.03
CA THR A 35 -1.33 -1.68 1.10
C THR A 35 -0.44 -2.80 0.58
N VAL A 36 -0.89 -3.54 -0.45
CA VAL A 36 -0.06 -4.58 -1.10
C VAL A 36 0.81 -4.05 -2.25
N SER A 37 0.91 -2.74 -2.41
CA SER A 37 1.76 -2.08 -3.42
C SER A 37 1.49 -2.50 -4.88
N LEU A 38 0.21 -2.67 -5.25
CA LEU A 38 -0.19 -3.02 -6.63
C LEU A 38 -0.09 -1.85 -7.63
N ASN A 39 0.34 -0.70 -7.14
CA ASN A 39 0.31 0.62 -7.76
C ASN A 39 1.59 0.97 -8.54
N GLY A 40 2.51 0.03 -8.78
CA GLY A 40 3.74 0.32 -9.51
C GLY A 40 4.52 -0.88 -10.03
N ALA A 41 5.67 -0.60 -10.63
CA ALA A 41 6.56 -1.60 -11.23
C ALA A 41 7.43 -2.37 -10.20
N GLY A 42 7.39 -2.00 -8.92
CA GLY A 42 8.25 -2.61 -7.89
C GLY A 42 8.10 -4.11 -7.77
N MET A 43 6.86 -4.61 -7.74
CA MET A 43 6.61 -6.05 -7.72
C MET A 43 7.04 -6.77 -9.00
N VAL A 44 7.03 -6.08 -10.15
CA VAL A 44 7.53 -6.64 -11.42
C VAL A 44 9.06 -6.79 -11.37
N VAL A 45 9.76 -5.78 -10.86
CA VAL A 45 11.22 -5.84 -10.71
C VAL A 45 11.62 -6.92 -9.72
N TYR A 46 10.96 -7.01 -8.57
CA TYR A 46 11.22 -8.09 -7.61
C TYR A 46 10.86 -9.47 -8.17
N GLY A 47 9.76 -9.57 -8.91
CA GLY A 47 9.39 -10.78 -9.64
C GLY A 47 10.48 -11.23 -10.63
N SER A 48 11.16 -10.29 -11.28
CA SER A 48 12.26 -10.61 -12.21
C SER A 48 13.50 -11.20 -11.54
N TYR A 49 13.61 -11.06 -10.21
CA TYR A 49 14.72 -11.61 -9.41
C TYR A 49 14.34 -12.92 -8.71
N LEU A 50 13.06 -13.31 -8.73
CA LEU A 50 12.60 -14.58 -8.17
C LEU A 50 13.10 -15.75 -9.02
N LYS A 51 13.39 -16.85 -8.36
CA LYS A 51 13.68 -18.12 -9.03
C LYS A 51 12.38 -18.79 -9.47
N GLU A 52 12.44 -19.63 -10.49
CA GLU A 52 11.25 -20.29 -11.04
C GLU A 52 10.58 -21.26 -10.05
N GLU A 53 11.32 -21.76 -9.04
CA GLU A 53 10.80 -22.71 -8.05
C GLU A 53 10.07 -22.05 -6.87
N GLU A 54 9.99 -20.71 -6.84
CA GLU A 54 9.32 -19.99 -5.75
C GLU A 54 7.79 -20.08 -5.84
N ASP A 55 7.15 -20.37 -4.72
CA ASP A 55 5.69 -20.51 -4.64
C ASP A 55 5.02 -19.13 -4.48
N ILE A 56 4.78 -18.47 -5.62
CA ILE A 56 4.22 -17.11 -5.69
C ILE A 56 2.82 -17.01 -5.04
N PRO A 57 1.84 -17.90 -5.31
CA PRO A 57 0.54 -17.85 -4.66
C PRO A 57 0.61 -17.96 -3.14
N LYS A 58 1.44 -18.87 -2.62
CA LYS A 58 1.62 -19.01 -1.17
C LYS A 58 2.23 -17.76 -0.55
N ALA A 59 3.29 -17.22 -1.16
CA ALA A 59 3.92 -15.98 -0.70
C ALA A 59 2.93 -14.81 -0.73
N SER A 60 2.16 -14.67 -1.81
CA SER A 60 1.16 -13.61 -1.98
C SER A 60 0.06 -13.70 -0.90
N MET A 61 -0.40 -14.90 -0.57
CA MET A 61 -1.39 -15.12 0.49
C MET A 61 -0.82 -14.76 1.87
N GLN A 62 0.42 -15.16 2.17
CA GLN A 62 1.09 -14.80 3.42
C GLN A 62 1.22 -13.28 3.57
N ILE A 63 1.64 -12.59 2.51
CA ILE A 63 1.73 -11.12 2.49
C ILE A 63 0.38 -10.50 2.82
N ALA A 64 -0.70 -10.90 2.12
CA ALA A 64 -2.04 -10.35 2.35
C ALA A 64 -2.53 -10.57 3.80
N ILE A 65 -2.29 -11.76 4.37
CA ILE A 65 -2.67 -12.09 5.74
C ILE A 65 -1.89 -11.24 6.75
N PHE A 66 -0.55 -11.23 6.65
CA PHE A 66 0.29 -10.50 7.60
C PHE A 66 0.11 -8.99 7.51
N ASP A 67 -0.12 -8.46 6.30
CA ASP A 67 -0.44 -7.05 6.09
C ASP A 67 -1.77 -6.67 6.79
N THR A 68 -2.82 -7.45 6.54
CA THR A 68 -4.13 -7.23 7.16
C THR A 68 -4.06 -7.34 8.69
N LEU A 69 -3.36 -8.34 9.21
CA LEU A 69 -3.17 -8.51 10.66
C LEU A 69 -2.40 -7.34 11.26
N SER A 70 -1.36 -6.86 10.58
CA SER A 70 -0.57 -5.71 11.02
C SER A 70 -1.42 -4.43 11.04
N ALA A 71 -2.23 -4.20 10.01
CA ALA A 71 -3.15 -3.07 9.94
C ALA A 71 -4.21 -3.12 11.06
N LEU A 72 -4.78 -4.29 11.34
CA LEU A 72 -5.71 -4.48 12.45
C LEU A 72 -5.04 -4.23 13.80
N LEU A 73 -3.86 -4.79 14.04
CA LEU A 73 -3.10 -4.56 15.27
C LEU A 73 -2.82 -3.06 15.46
N ALA A 74 -2.38 -2.36 14.42
CA ALA A 74 -2.18 -0.92 14.46
C ALA A 74 -3.48 -0.17 14.80
N ALA A 75 -4.61 -0.54 14.20
CA ALA A 75 -5.91 0.06 14.51
C ALA A 75 -6.32 -0.16 15.98
N PHE A 76 -6.15 -1.37 16.51
CA PHE A 76 -6.43 -1.71 17.91
C PHE A 76 -5.49 -1.03 18.93
N VAL A 77 -4.32 -0.57 18.50
CA VAL A 77 -3.43 0.24 19.34
C VAL A 77 -3.82 1.73 19.26
N ILE A 78 -4.00 2.25 18.05
CA ILE A 78 -4.16 3.69 17.80
C ILE A 78 -5.57 4.18 18.17
N ILE A 79 -6.62 3.51 17.74
CA ILE A 79 -8.00 4.03 17.91
C ILE A 79 -8.44 4.06 19.38
N PRO A 80 -8.20 3.02 20.21
CA PRO A 80 -8.49 3.09 21.64
C PRO A 80 -7.74 4.23 22.33
N ALA A 81 -6.50 4.51 21.92
CA ALA A 81 -5.75 5.65 22.44
C ALA A 81 -6.36 6.99 22.05
N VAL A 82 -6.78 7.17 20.80
CA VAL A 82 -7.47 8.39 20.34
C VAL A 82 -8.67 8.70 21.23
N PHE A 83 -9.51 7.70 21.52
CA PHE A 83 -10.70 7.87 22.36
C PHE A 83 -10.34 8.14 23.82
N ALA A 84 -9.36 7.42 24.37
CA ALA A 84 -8.91 7.63 25.76
C ALA A 84 -8.36 9.03 26.02
N PHE A 85 -7.76 9.68 25.02
CA PHE A 85 -7.22 11.04 25.12
C PHE A 85 -8.16 12.12 24.56
N GLY A 86 -9.36 11.76 24.11
CA GLY A 86 -10.30 12.72 23.51
C GLY A 86 -9.77 13.38 22.23
N LEU A 87 -8.89 12.69 21.51
CA LEU A 87 -8.33 13.16 20.24
C LEU A 87 -9.32 12.88 19.10
N ASN A 88 -9.15 13.59 17.99
CA ASN A 88 -9.95 13.34 16.79
C ASN A 88 -9.36 12.12 16.04
N PRO A 89 -10.15 11.09 15.69
CA PRO A 89 -9.72 9.96 14.86
C PRO A 89 -9.48 10.34 13.38
N SER A 90 -9.02 11.55 13.11
CA SER A 90 -8.64 11.99 11.77
C SER A 90 -7.51 11.11 11.25
N ALA A 91 -7.66 10.60 10.03
CA ALA A 91 -6.61 9.86 9.34
C ALA A 91 -5.38 10.75 9.06
N GLY A 92 -4.25 10.10 8.82
CA GLY A 92 -3.03 10.74 8.34
C GLY A 92 -1.98 11.03 9.41
N PRO A 93 -1.07 11.98 9.15
CA PRO A 93 0.13 12.21 9.97
C PRO A 93 -0.15 12.54 11.45
N SER A 94 -1.32 13.10 11.75
CA SER A 94 -1.73 13.43 13.13
C SER A 94 -1.81 12.22 14.05
N LEU A 95 -2.24 11.04 13.56
CA LEU A 95 -2.26 9.83 14.38
C LEU A 95 -0.84 9.45 14.82
N LEU A 96 0.11 9.54 13.91
CA LEU A 96 1.50 9.17 14.17
C LEU A 96 2.22 10.19 15.06
N PHE A 97 2.08 11.49 14.74
CA PHE A 97 2.90 12.55 15.35
C PHE A 97 2.22 13.29 16.50
N ILE A 98 0.93 13.04 16.74
CA ILE A 98 0.19 13.60 17.89
C ILE A 98 -0.26 12.48 18.80
N THR A 99 -1.06 11.54 18.30
CA THR A 99 -1.69 10.51 19.15
C THR A 99 -0.65 9.60 19.81
N MET A 100 0.30 9.06 19.04
CA MET A 100 1.31 8.13 19.60
C MET A 100 2.20 8.78 20.67
N PRO A 101 2.73 10.01 20.50
CA PRO A 101 3.42 10.71 21.59
C PRO A 101 2.60 10.85 22.88
N TYR A 102 1.29 11.13 22.79
CA TYR A 102 0.41 11.18 23.97
C TYR A 102 0.29 9.82 24.67
N VAL A 103 0.18 8.74 23.89
CA VAL A 103 0.20 7.36 24.41
C VAL A 103 1.47 7.09 25.19
N PHE A 104 2.62 7.32 24.55
CA PHE A 104 3.92 7.07 25.17
C PHE A 104 4.10 7.89 26.46
N LYS A 105 3.75 9.19 26.44
CA LYS A 105 3.85 10.05 27.63
C LYS A 105 3.05 9.50 28.84
N SER A 106 1.97 8.78 28.58
CA SER A 106 1.08 8.24 29.62
C SER A 106 1.48 6.84 30.10
N MET A 107 2.48 6.21 29.48
CA MET A 107 2.98 4.89 29.82
C MET A 107 4.23 4.97 30.71
N PRO A 108 4.38 4.09 31.70
CA PRO A 108 5.68 3.84 32.33
C PRO A 108 6.72 3.47 31.26
N PHE A 109 7.93 4.02 31.34
CA PHE A 109 8.98 3.89 30.32
C PHE A 109 8.59 4.38 28.91
N GLY A 110 7.59 5.25 28.82
CA GLY A 110 7.07 5.82 27.58
C GLY A 110 8.12 6.31 26.59
N TYR A 111 9.14 7.02 27.07
CA TYR A 111 10.23 7.51 26.22
C TYR A 111 11.00 6.38 25.51
N ALA A 112 11.27 5.26 26.19
CA ALA A 112 11.96 4.13 25.58
C ALA A 112 11.10 3.49 24.48
N PHE A 113 9.80 3.29 24.74
CA PHE A 113 8.86 2.80 23.73
C PHE A 113 8.71 3.76 22.55
N GLY A 114 8.68 5.07 22.80
CA GLY A 114 8.64 6.09 21.76
C GLY A 114 9.87 6.05 20.86
N VAL A 115 11.08 5.94 21.43
CA VAL A 115 12.32 5.79 20.66
C VAL A 115 12.27 4.54 19.78
N LEU A 116 11.93 3.38 20.36
CA LEU A 116 11.81 2.13 19.59
C LEU A 116 10.79 2.25 18.45
N PHE A 117 9.63 2.83 18.73
CA PHE A 117 8.56 3.01 17.76
C PHE A 117 8.97 3.89 16.57
N PHE A 118 9.57 5.06 16.82
CA PHE A 118 10.02 5.94 15.74
C PHE A 118 11.21 5.36 14.96
N ILE A 119 12.09 4.59 15.62
CA ILE A 119 13.14 3.81 14.92
C ILE A 119 12.49 2.77 13.99
N SER A 120 11.48 2.03 14.45
CA SER A 120 10.74 1.09 13.61
C SER A 120 10.08 1.76 12.41
N ILE A 121 9.53 2.97 12.58
CA ILE A 121 8.97 3.77 11.47
C ILE A 121 10.04 4.16 10.46
N ILE A 122 11.24 4.54 10.91
CA ILE A 122 12.35 4.85 10.01
C ILE A 122 12.71 3.60 9.19
N PHE A 123 12.83 2.42 9.80
CA PHE A 123 13.09 1.19 9.07
C PHE A 123 11.97 0.83 8.08
N ALA A 124 10.70 1.01 8.46
CA ALA A 124 9.56 0.81 7.58
C ALA A 124 9.57 1.78 6.38
N ALA A 125 9.93 3.04 6.61
CA ALA A 125 10.05 4.04 5.54
C ALA A 125 11.24 3.72 4.61
N VAL A 126 12.41 3.38 5.16
CA VAL A 126 13.61 3.05 4.38
C VAL A 126 13.40 1.80 3.51
N SER A 127 12.80 0.75 4.06
CA SER A 127 12.50 -0.46 3.29
C SER A 127 11.57 -0.18 2.11
N SER A 128 10.53 0.63 2.32
CA SER A 128 9.62 1.08 1.25
C SER A 128 10.34 1.91 0.19
N LEU A 129 11.22 2.84 0.61
CA LEU A 129 12.02 3.67 -0.29
C LEU A 129 12.98 2.85 -1.16
N ILE A 130 13.59 1.80 -0.60
CA ILE A 130 14.47 0.89 -1.34
C ILE A 130 13.72 0.24 -2.51
N ASN A 131 12.50 -0.24 -2.28
CA ASN A 131 11.67 -0.83 -3.35
C ASN A 131 11.35 0.18 -4.46
N MET A 132 10.90 1.38 -4.09
CA MET A 132 10.55 2.43 -5.06
C MET A 132 11.78 2.89 -5.87
N MET A 133 12.94 3.00 -5.22
CA MET A 133 14.20 3.36 -5.86
C MET A 133 14.71 2.27 -6.80
N GLU A 134 14.60 1.00 -6.42
CA GLU A 134 15.03 -0.13 -7.26
C GLU A 134 14.22 -0.17 -8.55
N ALA A 135 12.89 -0.07 -8.46
CA ALA A 135 12.01 -0.09 -9.62
C ALA A 135 12.33 1.02 -10.64
N THR A 136 12.52 2.24 -10.13
CA THR A 136 12.81 3.41 -10.96
C THR A 136 14.21 3.35 -11.54
N SER A 137 15.19 2.92 -10.73
CA SER A 137 16.58 2.81 -11.15
C SER A 137 16.75 1.73 -12.21
N GLU A 138 16.13 0.56 -12.05
CA GLU A 138 16.27 -0.54 -12.99
C GLU A 138 15.66 -0.19 -14.36
N ALA A 139 14.49 0.45 -14.38
CA ALA A 139 13.89 0.96 -15.63
C ALA A 139 14.79 2.00 -16.33
N PHE A 140 15.46 2.86 -15.56
CA PHE A 140 16.40 3.84 -16.11
C PHE A 140 17.67 3.17 -16.65
N LEU A 141 18.22 2.20 -15.91
CA LEU A 141 19.42 1.46 -16.31
C LEU A 141 19.17 0.61 -17.56
N SER A 142 18.02 -0.05 -17.68
CA SER A 142 17.67 -0.86 -18.86
C SER A 142 17.57 -0.02 -20.13
N GLN A 143 17.06 1.21 -20.01
CA GLN A 143 16.89 2.11 -21.16
C GLN A 143 18.18 2.81 -21.58
N PHE A 144 18.96 3.33 -20.62
CA PHE A 144 20.12 4.18 -20.91
C PHE A 144 21.47 3.45 -20.86
N LYS A 145 21.49 2.18 -20.43
CA LYS A 145 22.68 1.31 -20.38
C LYS A 145 23.89 1.93 -19.65
N ILE A 146 23.63 2.73 -18.63
CA ILE A 146 24.67 3.35 -17.79
C ILE A 146 25.00 2.45 -16.59
N GLY A 147 26.14 2.69 -15.93
CA GLY A 147 26.51 1.94 -14.72
C GLY A 147 25.58 2.21 -13.53
N ARG A 148 25.28 1.16 -12.74
CA ARG A 148 24.32 1.19 -11.61
C ARG A 148 24.52 2.36 -10.66
N ILE A 149 25.75 2.58 -10.18
CA ILE A 149 26.07 3.67 -9.23
C ILE A 149 25.68 5.03 -9.82
N LYS A 150 25.99 5.27 -11.10
CA LYS A 150 25.65 6.54 -11.77
C LYS A 150 24.15 6.70 -11.94
N GLY A 151 23.44 5.64 -12.35
CA GLY A 151 21.98 5.69 -12.52
C GLY A 151 21.25 5.96 -11.22
N VAL A 152 21.59 5.24 -10.15
CA VAL A 152 20.99 5.45 -8.82
C VAL A 152 21.27 6.85 -8.29
N ALA A 153 22.50 7.38 -8.49
CA ALA A 153 22.84 8.74 -8.08
C ALA A 153 22.02 9.80 -8.83
N ILE A 154 21.85 9.64 -10.15
CA ILE A 154 21.03 10.55 -10.97
C ILE A 154 19.58 10.54 -10.51
N ILE A 155 18.97 9.35 -10.36
CA ILE A 155 17.58 9.22 -9.92
C ILE A 155 17.41 9.79 -8.51
N SER A 156 18.34 9.54 -7.59
CA SER A 156 18.33 10.11 -6.24
C SER A 156 18.34 11.64 -6.26
N ILE A 157 19.19 12.26 -7.09
CA ILE A 157 19.28 13.72 -7.21
C ILE A 157 17.98 14.28 -7.79
N ILE A 158 17.42 13.67 -8.83
CA ILE A 158 16.15 14.08 -9.43
C ILE A 158 15.02 13.99 -8.40
N ALA A 159 14.92 12.86 -7.70
CA ALA A 159 13.92 12.65 -6.66
C ALA A 159 14.06 13.67 -5.52
N PHE A 160 15.29 14.00 -5.10
CA PHE A 160 15.54 15.01 -4.10
C PHE A 160 15.07 16.40 -4.54
N ILE A 161 15.42 16.82 -5.76
CA ILE A 161 15.03 18.13 -6.31
C ILE A 161 13.51 18.26 -6.43
N ILE A 162 12.83 17.20 -6.92
CA ILE A 162 11.36 17.16 -7.02
C ILE A 162 10.72 17.11 -5.62
N GLY A 163 11.35 16.43 -4.66
CA GLY A 163 10.85 16.29 -3.29
C GLY A 163 10.91 17.59 -2.48
N MET A 164 11.88 18.48 -2.74
CA MET A 164 12.01 19.74 -2.01
C MET A 164 10.74 20.61 -2.00
N PRO A 165 10.12 20.97 -3.15
CA PRO A 165 8.92 21.79 -3.15
C PRO A 165 7.73 21.10 -2.46
N LEU A 166 7.65 19.76 -2.52
CA LEU A 166 6.62 18.99 -1.83
C LEU A 166 6.80 19.04 -0.32
N ASN A 167 8.04 18.97 0.17
CA ASN A 167 8.34 19.08 1.60
C ASN A 167 8.03 20.49 2.16
N LEU A 168 8.21 21.53 1.36
CA LEU A 168 8.00 22.93 1.79
C LEU A 168 6.52 23.33 1.82
N SER A 169 5.63 22.61 1.10
CA SER A 169 4.22 22.96 0.99
C SER A 169 3.34 21.72 1.11
N MET A 170 2.63 21.62 2.24
CA MET A 170 1.66 20.54 2.48
C MET A 170 0.54 20.51 1.43
N ASN A 171 0.18 21.67 0.86
CA ASN A 171 -0.80 21.74 -0.24
C ASN A 171 -0.22 21.16 -1.54
N ALA A 172 1.03 21.50 -1.87
CA ALA A 172 1.71 20.93 -3.04
C ALA A 172 1.90 19.42 -2.89
N PHE A 173 2.32 18.96 -1.71
CA PHE A 173 2.40 17.54 -1.37
C PHE A 173 1.05 16.85 -1.51
N GLY A 174 -0.02 17.40 -0.92
CA GLY A 174 -1.36 16.82 -1.00
C GLY A 174 -1.83 16.65 -2.45
N LYS A 175 -1.73 17.70 -3.26
CA LYS A 175 -2.10 17.63 -4.69
C LYS A 175 -1.27 16.61 -5.48
N TRP A 176 0.02 16.52 -5.20
CA TRP A 176 0.89 15.53 -5.83
C TRP A 176 0.55 14.11 -5.40
N ALA A 177 0.33 13.90 -4.11
CA ALA A 177 -0.09 12.61 -3.56
C ALA A 177 -1.42 12.18 -4.17
N ASP A 178 -2.43 13.06 -4.19
CA ASP A 178 -3.73 12.82 -4.82
C ASP A 178 -3.59 12.50 -6.31
N PHE A 179 -2.74 13.24 -7.04
CA PHE A 179 -2.48 12.95 -8.45
C PHE A 179 -1.91 11.54 -8.67
N VAL A 180 -0.93 11.15 -7.86
CA VAL A 180 -0.31 9.83 -7.94
C VAL A 180 -1.29 8.73 -7.54
N THR A 181 -2.00 8.89 -6.41
CA THR A 181 -2.85 7.85 -5.85
C THR A 181 -4.18 7.71 -6.58
N ILE A 182 -4.81 8.80 -7.01
CA ILE A 182 -6.13 8.75 -7.68
C ILE A 182 -5.99 8.37 -9.16
N TYR A 183 -4.92 8.81 -9.83
CA TYR A 183 -4.78 8.66 -11.27
C TYR A 183 -3.70 7.65 -11.66
N LEU A 184 -2.44 7.92 -11.33
CA LEU A 184 -1.31 7.13 -11.86
C LEU A 184 -1.28 5.70 -11.34
N ALA A 185 -1.49 5.52 -10.04
CA ALA A 185 -1.44 4.22 -9.38
C ALA A 185 -2.51 3.25 -9.92
N PRO A 186 -3.82 3.59 -9.90
CA PRO A 186 -4.86 2.73 -10.46
C PRO A 186 -4.72 2.51 -11.96
N LEU A 187 -4.28 3.53 -12.71
CA LEU A 187 -4.00 3.39 -14.14
C LEU A 187 -2.89 2.36 -14.40
N GLY A 188 -1.80 2.42 -13.64
CA GLY A 188 -0.70 1.45 -13.69
C GLY A 188 -1.20 0.03 -13.41
N THR A 189 -1.95 -0.16 -12.31
CA THR A 189 -2.54 -1.46 -11.97
C THR A 189 -3.47 -1.97 -13.08
N MET A 190 -4.32 -1.10 -13.64
CA MET A 190 -5.25 -1.44 -14.71
C MET A 190 -4.49 -1.90 -15.98
N VAL A 191 -3.49 -1.14 -16.42
CA VAL A 191 -2.69 -1.48 -17.61
C VAL A 191 -1.97 -2.81 -17.41
N SER A 192 -1.34 -3.02 -16.26
CA SER A 192 -0.68 -4.29 -15.92
C SER A 192 -1.66 -5.45 -15.89
N ALA A 193 -2.83 -5.29 -15.28
CA ALA A 193 -3.85 -6.33 -15.18
C ALA A 193 -4.41 -6.73 -16.55
N VAL A 194 -4.75 -5.74 -17.40
CA VAL A 194 -5.23 -5.99 -18.77
C VAL A 194 -4.15 -6.66 -19.61
N THR A 195 -2.92 -6.17 -19.54
CA THR A 195 -1.81 -6.75 -20.30
C THR A 195 -1.57 -8.20 -19.91
N PHE A 196 -1.53 -8.50 -18.61
CA PHE A 196 -1.21 -9.84 -18.13
C PHE A 196 -2.37 -10.85 -18.32
N PHE A 197 -3.62 -10.48 -18.00
CA PHE A 197 -4.73 -11.43 -18.06
C PHE A 197 -5.46 -11.49 -19.40
N TRP A 198 -5.43 -10.42 -20.20
CA TRP A 198 -6.12 -10.35 -21.50
C TRP A 198 -5.19 -10.43 -22.70
N ILE A 199 -4.08 -9.68 -22.71
CA ILE A 199 -3.17 -9.64 -23.87
C ILE A 199 -2.23 -10.85 -23.87
N TYR A 200 -1.52 -11.09 -22.78
CA TYR A 200 -0.68 -12.28 -22.61
C TYR A 200 -1.53 -13.56 -22.51
N GLY A 201 -2.73 -13.42 -21.96
CA GLY A 201 -3.76 -14.45 -21.90
C GLY A 201 -3.78 -15.21 -20.58
N MET A 202 -4.96 -15.31 -19.98
CA MET A 202 -5.18 -15.94 -18.67
C MET A 202 -4.61 -17.36 -18.56
N ASP A 203 -4.69 -18.18 -19.62
CA ASP A 203 -4.20 -19.55 -19.57
C ASP A 203 -2.67 -19.60 -19.48
N ASN A 204 -1.97 -18.75 -20.24
CA ASN A 204 -0.51 -18.60 -20.15
C ASN A 204 -0.11 -18.01 -18.79
N ALA A 205 -0.82 -16.98 -18.34
CA ALA A 205 -0.59 -16.36 -17.04
C ALA A 205 -0.73 -17.37 -15.90
N LEU A 206 -1.75 -18.23 -15.94
CA LEU A 206 -1.97 -19.26 -14.91
C LEU A 206 -0.86 -20.32 -14.90
N VAL A 207 -0.32 -20.68 -16.07
CA VAL A 207 0.84 -21.58 -16.16
C VAL A 207 2.05 -20.94 -15.48
N GLU A 208 2.36 -19.68 -15.80
CA GLU A 208 3.48 -18.95 -15.21
C GLU A 208 3.33 -18.78 -13.68
N ILE A 209 2.13 -18.41 -13.20
CA ILE A 209 1.86 -18.27 -11.76
C ILE A 209 2.07 -19.60 -11.02
N ASN A 210 1.77 -20.73 -11.66
CA ASN A 210 1.81 -22.06 -11.03
C ASN A 210 3.17 -22.77 -11.16
N LYS A 211 4.18 -22.19 -11.83
CA LYS A 211 5.47 -22.86 -12.10
C LYS A 211 6.17 -23.40 -10.86
N GLY A 212 6.26 -22.59 -9.80
CA GLY A 212 6.91 -22.96 -8.53
C GLY A 212 5.95 -23.50 -7.45
N CYS A 213 4.68 -23.73 -7.78
CA CYS A 213 3.67 -24.07 -6.79
C CYS A 213 3.71 -25.53 -6.35
N LYS A 214 3.56 -25.75 -5.04
CA LYS A 214 3.21 -27.08 -4.51
C LYS A 214 1.73 -27.39 -4.68
N ASP A 215 0.88 -26.39 -4.46
CA ASP A 215 -0.57 -26.45 -4.57
C ASP A 215 -1.05 -25.45 -5.65
N PRO A 216 -1.16 -25.87 -6.92
CA PRO A 216 -1.42 -24.94 -8.02
C PRO A 216 -2.84 -24.34 -7.95
N LEU A 217 -2.95 -23.09 -8.36
CA LEU A 217 -4.24 -22.40 -8.49
C LEU A 217 -5.10 -23.09 -9.55
N GLY A 218 -6.32 -23.44 -9.16
CA GLY A 218 -7.30 -24.11 -10.02
C GLY A 218 -8.05 -23.17 -10.96
N GLY A 219 -9.00 -23.74 -11.71
CA GLY A 219 -9.80 -23.01 -12.70
C GLY A 219 -10.63 -21.85 -12.13
N TRP A 220 -10.90 -21.83 -10.82
CA TRP A 220 -11.58 -20.73 -10.11
C TRP A 220 -10.82 -19.41 -10.18
N PHE A 221 -9.48 -19.45 -10.32
CA PHE A 221 -8.67 -18.24 -10.42
C PHE A 221 -8.82 -17.54 -11.77
N ARG A 222 -9.22 -18.27 -12.83
CA ARG A 222 -9.42 -17.70 -14.17
C ARG A 222 -10.46 -16.58 -14.20
N PRO A 223 -11.72 -16.80 -13.74
CA PRO A 223 -12.70 -15.73 -13.74
C PRO A 223 -12.35 -14.61 -12.75
N LEU A 224 -11.67 -14.94 -11.64
CA LEU A 224 -11.25 -13.93 -10.67
C LEU A 224 -10.18 -12.98 -11.21
N GLY A 225 -9.08 -13.52 -11.78
CA GLY A 225 -8.02 -12.70 -12.35
C GLY A 225 -8.49 -11.94 -13.60
N LYS A 226 -9.12 -12.64 -14.54
CA LYS A 226 -9.48 -12.06 -15.84
C LYS A 226 -10.63 -11.05 -15.77
N TYR A 227 -11.67 -11.34 -14.97
CA TYR A 227 -12.84 -10.47 -14.90
C TYR A 227 -12.88 -9.68 -13.60
N VAL A 228 -12.90 -10.33 -12.45
CA VAL A 228 -13.13 -9.64 -11.17
C VAL A 228 -12.03 -8.63 -10.88
N PHE A 229 -10.77 -9.01 -10.97
CA PHE A 229 -9.63 -8.14 -10.68
C PHE A 229 -9.49 -7.00 -11.70
N VAL A 230 -9.60 -7.31 -13.00
CA VAL A 230 -9.53 -6.30 -14.06
C VAL A 230 -10.68 -5.30 -13.98
N ILE A 231 -11.91 -5.75 -13.74
CA ILE A 231 -13.05 -4.84 -13.55
C ILE A 231 -12.86 -3.99 -12.29
N SER A 232 -12.39 -4.61 -11.19
CA SER A 232 -12.14 -3.87 -9.95
C SER A 232 -11.08 -2.79 -10.12
N SER A 233 -10.00 -3.04 -10.86
CA SER A 233 -8.96 -2.02 -11.11
C SER A 233 -9.49 -0.86 -11.96
N ILE A 234 -10.33 -1.14 -12.96
CA ILE A 234 -11.03 -0.11 -13.74
C ILE A 234 -11.99 0.71 -12.84
N LEU A 235 -12.75 0.03 -11.99
CA LEU A 235 -13.69 0.69 -11.08
C LEU A 235 -12.96 1.57 -10.06
N VAL A 236 -11.83 1.14 -9.51
CA VAL A 236 -11.02 1.96 -8.59
C VAL A 236 -10.54 3.23 -9.28
N LEU A 237 -10.11 3.15 -10.54
CA LEU A 237 -9.71 4.33 -11.30
C LEU A 237 -10.91 5.29 -11.53
N ILE A 238 -12.02 4.78 -12.07
CA ILE A 238 -13.20 5.61 -12.39
C ILE A 238 -13.78 6.23 -11.11
N LEU A 239 -13.99 5.42 -10.08
CA LEU A 239 -14.61 5.87 -8.85
C LEU A 239 -13.66 6.74 -8.03
N GLY A 240 -12.35 6.46 -8.06
CA GLY A 240 -11.34 7.32 -7.46
C GLY A 240 -11.38 8.75 -8.02
N VAL A 241 -11.53 8.88 -9.34
CA VAL A 241 -11.68 10.18 -10.00
C VAL A 241 -13.00 10.85 -9.62
N ILE A 242 -14.12 10.10 -9.63
CA ILE A 242 -15.45 10.65 -9.30
C ILE A 242 -15.53 11.13 -7.85
N TYR A 243 -14.97 10.38 -6.91
CA TYR A 243 -15.00 10.69 -5.49
C TYR A 243 -13.81 11.53 -5.01
N ASN A 244 -12.88 11.86 -5.92
CA ASN A 244 -11.66 12.61 -5.65
C ASN A 244 -10.85 12.03 -4.48
N GLY A 245 -10.73 10.69 -4.45
CA GLY A 245 -10.02 9.95 -3.41
C GLY A 245 -10.27 8.45 -3.47
N ILE A 246 -9.25 7.65 -3.14
CA ILE A 246 -9.33 6.18 -3.03
C ILE A 246 -8.95 5.66 -1.65
N GLY A 247 -8.82 6.53 -0.66
CA GLY A 247 -8.35 6.18 0.68
C GLY A 247 -7.92 7.41 1.45
#